data_AF-A0A1G2ZED5-F1
#
_entry.id   AF-A0A1G2ZED5-F1
#
_cell.length_a   1.000
_cell.length_b   1.000
_cell.length_c   1.000
_cell.angle_alpha   90.00
_cell.angle_beta   90.00
_cell.angle_gamma   90.00
#
_symmetry.space_group_name_H-M   'P 1'
#
loop_
_entity.id
_entity.type
_entity.pdbx_description
1 polymer ?
#
loop_
_entity_poly.entity_id
_entity_poly.type
_entity_poly.pdbx_seq_one_letter_code
_entity_poly.pdbx_strand_id
1 'polypeptide(L)'
;MIKTFGFLFFMLIAQAFGHAFLSKGMVGIGELTAYSVREILFYALVVMRNPWIVFGIFFHAIGFFSWMYILSFSKLSMVLPLTALCYIMTAFLATFMLGEQISPLRWAGTAVIVFGVYLVTQG
;
A
#
# COMPACT_ATOMS: atom_id res chain seq x y z
N MET A 1 -21.12 -7.61 8.72
CA MET A 1 -20.72 -6.85 7.51
C MET A 1 -20.17 -5.46 7.83
N ILE A 2 -20.87 -4.58 8.55
CA ILE A 2 -20.37 -3.22 8.89
C ILE A 2 -18.98 -3.25 9.54
N LYS A 3 -18.77 -4.15 10.52
CA LYS A 3 -17.46 -4.33 11.17
C LYS A 3 -16.35 -4.64 10.15
N THR A 4 -16.58 -5.59 9.23
CA THR A 4 -15.62 -5.96 8.18
C THR A 4 -15.22 -4.77 7.33
N PHE A 5 -16.20 -4.00 6.82
CA PHE A 5 -15.93 -2.83 6.00
C PHE A 5 -15.18 -1.73 6.76
N GLY A 6 -15.50 -1.50 8.04
CA GLY A 6 -14.80 -0.53 8.87
C GLY A 6 -13.31 -0.87 9.05
N PHE A 7 -13.01 -2.10 9.46
CA PHE A 7 -11.62 -2.56 9.61
C PHE A 7 -10.90 -2.61 8.27
N LEU A 8 -11.58 -2.99 7.19
CA LEU A 8 -11.01 -3.00 5.85
C LEU A 8 -10.62 -1.59 5.43
N PHE A 9 -11.50 -0.61 5.57
CA PHE A 9 -11.20 0.78 5.21
C PHE A 9 -10.01 1.32 6.02
N PHE A 10 -9.99 1.09 7.33
CA PHE A 10 -8.85 1.44 8.18
C PHE A 10 -7.54 0.79 7.71
N MET A 11 -7.58 -0.52 7.41
CA MET A 11 -6.45 -1.26 6.88
C MET A 11 -5.95 -0.70 5.55
N LEU A 12 -6.84 -0.35 4.63
CA LEU A 12 -6.46 0.19 3.32
C LEU A 12 -5.82 1.58 3.44
N ILE A 13 -6.33 2.43 4.34
CA ILE A 13 -5.68 3.71 4.64
C ILE A 13 -4.27 3.46 5.17
N ALA A 14 -4.13 2.57 6.15
CA ALA A 14 -2.82 2.26 6.72
C ALA A 14 -1.85 1.75 5.65
N GLN A 15 -2.30 0.83 4.78
CA GLN A 15 -1.47 0.34 3.67
C GLN A 15 -1.11 1.43 2.68
N ALA A 16 -2.06 2.28 2.28
CA ALA A 16 -1.81 3.37 1.34
C ALA A 16 -0.76 4.36 1.88
N PHE A 17 -0.84 4.73 3.17
CA PHE A 17 0.20 5.52 3.83
C PHE A 17 1.53 4.77 3.90
N GLY A 18 1.49 3.47 4.18
CA GLY A 18 2.66 2.59 4.14
C GLY A 18 3.39 2.67 2.80
N HIS A 19 2.68 2.47 1.70
CA HIS A 19 3.21 2.59 0.34
C HIS A 19 3.77 3.99 0.07
N ALA A 20 3.05 5.04 0.44
CA ALA A 20 3.48 6.42 0.20
C ALA A 20 4.76 6.77 0.97
N PHE A 21 4.87 6.39 2.25
CA PHE A 21 6.06 6.65 3.05
C PHE A 21 7.27 5.81 2.60
N LEU A 22 7.05 4.53 2.25
CA LEU A 22 8.11 3.70 1.68
C LEU A 22 8.63 4.31 0.38
N SER A 23 7.74 4.68 -0.54
CA SER A 23 8.11 5.34 -1.80
C SER A 23 8.88 6.63 -1.56
N LYS A 24 8.38 7.50 -0.68
CA LYS A 24 9.05 8.76 -0.31
C LYS A 24 10.46 8.54 0.24
N GLY A 25 10.64 7.53 1.09
CA GLY A 25 11.94 7.16 1.63
C GLY A 25 12.90 6.68 0.53
N MET A 26 12.42 5.80 -0.35
CA MET A 26 13.23 5.20 -1.41
C MET A 26 13.64 6.20 -2.50
N VAL A 27 12.75 7.12 -2.90
CA VAL A 27 13.08 8.17 -3.88
C VAL A 27 14.28 9.00 -3.43
N GLY A 28 14.41 9.28 -2.13
CA GLY A 28 15.55 10.02 -1.59
C GLY A 28 16.85 9.21 -1.45
N ILE A 29 16.75 7.88 -1.37
CA ILE A 29 17.91 6.98 -1.23
C ILE A 29 18.49 6.63 -2.61
N GLY A 30 17.65 6.49 -3.64
CA GLY A 30 18.05 6.08 -4.98
C GLY A 30 18.27 4.57 -5.10
N GLU A 31 18.70 4.13 -6.28
CA GLU A 31 18.89 2.71 -6.59
C GLU A 31 20.26 2.19 -6.14
N LEU A 32 20.35 0.90 -5.83
CA LEU A 32 21.63 0.24 -5.57
C LEU A 32 22.41 0.06 -6.88
N THR A 33 23.54 0.73 -7.03
CA THR A 33 24.35 0.71 -8.25
C THR A 33 25.43 -0.36 -8.27
N ALA A 34 25.72 -0.99 -7.13
CA ALA A 34 26.78 -1.98 -6.99
C ALA A 34 26.38 -3.07 -5.98
N TYR A 35 26.74 -4.32 -6.30
CA TYR A 35 26.15 -5.52 -5.67
C TYR A 35 27.14 -6.30 -4.79
N SER A 36 28.21 -5.66 -4.31
CA SER A 36 29.07 -6.32 -3.32
C SER A 36 28.33 -6.50 -1.99
N VAL A 37 28.68 -7.53 -1.21
CA VAL A 37 28.06 -7.79 0.10
C VAL A 37 28.15 -6.57 1.02
N ARG A 38 29.29 -5.86 0.98
CA ARG A 38 29.51 -4.67 1.79
C ARG A 38 28.58 -3.52 1.40
N GLU A 39 28.38 -3.29 0.10
CA GLU A 39 27.49 -2.24 -0.40
C GLU A 39 26.03 -2.56 -0.11
N ILE A 40 25.62 -3.82 -0.27
CA ILE A 40 24.27 -4.27 0.10
C ILE A 40 24.01 -4.04 1.59
N LEU A 41 24.95 -4.41 2.47
CA LEU A 41 24.81 -4.19 3.91
C LEU A 41 24.76 -2.70 4.26
N PHE A 42 25.61 -1.88 3.65
CA PHE A 42 25.59 -0.44 3.85
C PHE A 42 24.27 0.19 3.38
N TYR A 43 23.81 -0.18 2.18
CA TYR A 43 22.56 0.28 1.61
C TYR A 43 21.36 -0.11 2.49
N ALA A 44 21.32 -1.36 2.97
CA ALA A 44 20.30 -1.82 3.90
C ALA A 44 20.30 -0.98 5.19
N LEU A 45 21.47 -0.66 5.76
CA LEU A 45 21.56 0.21 6.93
C LEU A 45 21.05 1.62 6.67
N VAL A 46 21.33 2.19 5.50
CA VAL A 46 20.81 3.51 5.10
C VAL A 46 19.28 3.48 4.97
N VAL A 47 18.74 2.48 4.28
CA VAL A 47 17.29 2.26 4.12
C VAL A 47 16.61 2.13 5.48
N MET A 48 17.13 1.28 6.37
CA MET A 48 16.54 1.04 7.69
C MET A 48 16.62 2.23 8.64
N ARG A 49 17.54 3.18 8.41
CA ARG A 49 17.67 4.41 9.20
C ARG A 49 16.82 5.57 8.68
N ASN A 50 16.24 5.44 7.48
CA ASN A 50 15.42 6.50 6.92
C ASN A 50 14.06 6.58 7.67
N PRO A 51 13.69 7.74 8.22
CA PRO A 51 12.48 7.87 9.03
C PRO A 51 11.20 7.59 8.24
N TRP A 52 11.15 7.93 6.95
CA TRP A 52 10.00 7.61 6.10
C TRP A 52 9.86 6.10 5.88
N ILE A 53 10.98 5.38 5.73
CA ILE A 53 10.94 3.92 5.64
C ILE A 53 10.41 3.31 6.94
N VAL A 54 10.87 3.79 8.10
CA VAL A 54 10.39 3.33 9.41
C VAL A 54 8.89 3.58 9.58
N PHE A 55 8.39 4.77 9.22
CA PHE A 55 6.95 5.04 9.21
C PHE A 55 6.20 4.13 8.24
N GLY A 56 6.74 3.92 7.04
CA GLY A 56 6.15 3.00 6.05
C GLY A 56 6.00 1.58 6.60
N ILE A 57 7.04 1.05 7.23
CA ILE A 57 7.04 -0.27 7.89
C ILE A 57 6.00 -0.31 9.01
N PHE A 58 5.95 0.72 9.85
CA PHE A 58 4.98 0.81 10.95
C PHE A 58 3.52 0.77 10.43
N PHE A 59 3.22 1.54 9.40
CA PHE A 59 1.89 1.54 8.77
C PHE A 59 1.57 0.21 8.07
N HIS A 60 2.55 -0.42 7.42
CA HIS A 60 2.40 -1.77 6.89
C HIS A 60 2.13 -2.81 7.99
N ALA A 61 2.79 -2.70 9.15
CA ALA A 61 2.54 -3.58 10.28
C ALA A 61 1.09 -3.45 10.79
N ILE A 62 0.58 -2.22 10.92
CA ILE A 62 -0.83 -1.96 11.25
C ILE A 62 -1.76 -2.61 10.22
N GLY A 63 -1.47 -2.42 8.93
CA GLY A 63 -2.22 -3.03 7.84
C GLY A 63 -2.22 -4.57 7.92
N PHE A 64 -1.06 -5.16 8.18
CA PHE A 64 -0.88 -6.60 8.31
C PHE A 64 -1.69 -7.18 9.48
N PHE A 65 -1.60 -6.60 10.67
CA PHE A 65 -2.39 -7.07 11.82
C PHE A 65 -3.89 -6.86 11.62
N SER A 66 -4.28 -5.77 10.96
CA SER A 66 -5.69 -5.53 10.58
C SER A 66 -6.19 -6.58 9.59
N TRP A 67 -5.36 -6.96 8.61
CA TRP A 67 -5.65 -8.03 7.66
C TRP A 67 -5.86 -9.37 8.37
N MET A 68 -4.92 -9.76 9.23
CA MET A 68 -5.05 -10.98 10.05
C MET A 68 -6.35 -10.97 10.88
N TYR A 69 -6.66 -9.83 11.49
CA TYR A 69 -7.87 -9.67 12.28
C TYR A 69 -9.12 -9.85 11.43
N ILE A 70 -9.22 -9.19 10.27
CA ILE A 70 -10.36 -9.32 9.36
C ILE A 70 -10.56 -10.77 8.92
N LEU A 71 -9.47 -11.47 8.57
CA LEU A 71 -9.51 -12.87 8.15
C LEU A 71 -9.95 -13.83 9.24
N SER A 72 -9.83 -13.46 10.52
CA SER A 72 -10.32 -14.29 11.63
C SER A 72 -11.85 -14.43 11.68
N PHE A 73 -12.60 -13.54 11.03
CA PHE A 73 -14.07 -13.55 11.04
C PHE A 73 -14.72 -13.28 9.67
N SER A 74 -13.93 -13.10 8.61
CA SER A 74 -14.42 -12.81 7.26
C SER A 74 -13.79 -13.75 6.24
N LYS A 75 -14.53 -14.12 5.19
CA LYS A 75 -14.03 -15.00 4.14
C LYS A 75 -13.02 -14.27 3.25
N LEU A 76 -11.88 -14.92 2.98
CA LEU A 76 -10.85 -14.37 2.09
C LEU A 76 -11.41 -13.98 0.70
N SER A 77 -12.29 -14.80 0.13
CA SER A 77 -12.90 -14.55 -1.18
C SER A 77 -13.71 -13.25 -1.25
N MET A 78 -14.22 -12.77 -0.12
CA MET A 78 -14.93 -11.49 -0.03
C MET A 78 -13.97 -10.32 0.20
N VAL A 79 -12.97 -10.50 1.07
CA VAL A 79 -12.10 -9.43 1.55
C VAL A 79 -10.99 -9.12 0.54
N LEU A 80 -10.41 -10.14 -0.09
CA LEU A 80 -9.29 -9.99 -1.02
C LEU A 80 -9.63 -9.07 -2.20
N PRO A 81 -10.75 -9.21 -2.92
CA PRO A 81 -11.10 -8.29 -4.00
C PRO A 81 -11.20 -6.84 -3.53
N LEU A 82 -11.79 -6.61 -2.35
CA LEU A 82 -11.95 -5.28 -1.76
C LEU A 82 -10.61 -4.59 -1.45
N THR A 83 -9.50 -5.34 -1.34
CA THR A 83 -8.17 -4.74 -1.16
C THR A 83 -7.71 -3.91 -2.35
N ALA A 84 -8.23 -4.17 -3.55
CA ALA A 84 -7.91 -3.37 -4.73
C ALA A 84 -8.44 -1.93 -4.62
N LEU A 85 -9.35 -1.62 -3.69
CA LEU A 85 -9.70 -0.23 -3.38
C LEU A 85 -8.50 0.59 -2.86
N CYS A 86 -7.44 -0.07 -2.37
CA CYS A 86 -6.17 0.58 -2.03
C CYS A 86 -5.53 1.32 -3.22
N TYR A 87 -5.78 0.90 -4.46
CA TYR A 87 -5.27 1.59 -5.64
C TYR A 87 -5.74 3.04 -5.71
N ILE A 88 -7.01 3.30 -5.36
CA ILE A 88 -7.56 4.66 -5.31
C ILE A 88 -6.81 5.49 -4.26
N MET A 89 -6.68 4.94 -3.04
CA MET A 89 -6.03 5.65 -1.92
C MET A 89 -4.56 5.93 -2.21
N THR A 90 -3.85 4.94 -2.73
CA THR A 90 -2.43 5.07 -3.10
C THR A 90 -2.24 6.08 -4.23
N ALA A 91 -3.12 6.09 -5.24
CA ALA A 91 -3.08 7.07 -6.32
C ALA A 91 -3.27 8.51 -5.81
N PHE A 92 -4.22 8.72 -4.90
CA PHE A 92 -4.39 10.02 -4.25
C PHE A 92 -3.15 10.42 -3.44
N LEU A 93 -2.63 9.54 -2.58
CA LEU A 93 -1.45 9.86 -1.78
C LEU A 93 -0.20 10.06 -2.64
N ALA A 94 -0.01 9.33 -3.73
CA ALA A 94 1.09 9.55 -4.66
C ALA A 94 1.01 10.96 -5.29
N THR A 95 -0.20 11.40 -5.65
CA THR A 95 -0.40 12.76 -6.18
C THR A 95 -0.09 13.83 -5.12
N PHE A 96 -0.61 13.68 -3.89
CA PHE A 96 -0.50 14.71 -2.85
C PHE A 96 0.82 14.70 -2.07
N MET A 97 1.37 13.53 -1.75
CA MET A 97 2.56 13.38 -0.91
C MET A 97 3.86 13.27 -1.70
N LEU A 98 3.80 12.71 -2.92
CA LEU A 98 4.96 12.51 -3.78
C LEU A 98 4.98 13.49 -4.96
N GLY A 99 3.88 14.18 -5.24
CA GLY A 99 3.78 15.11 -6.37
C GLY A 99 3.71 14.40 -7.72
N GLU A 100 3.36 13.11 -7.75
CA GLU A 100 3.25 12.35 -8.99
C GLU A 100 2.05 12.81 -9.83
N GLN A 101 2.26 12.98 -11.13
CA GLN A 101 1.17 13.24 -12.07
C GLN A 101 0.59 11.92 -12.59
N ILE A 102 -0.56 11.53 -12.05
CA ILE A 102 -1.25 10.33 -12.49
C ILE A 102 -2.07 10.63 -13.74
N SER A 103 -1.75 9.94 -14.84
CA SER A 103 -2.42 10.14 -16.12
C SER A 103 -3.91 9.76 -16.05
N PRO A 104 -4.77 10.41 -16.88
CA PRO A 104 -6.18 10.04 -16.98
C PRO A 104 -6.41 8.56 -17.33
N LEU A 105 -5.50 7.97 -18.12
CA LEU A 105 -5.55 6.55 -18.46
C LEU A 105 -5.36 5.64 -17.25
N ARG A 106 -4.44 5.99 -16.32
CA ARG A 106 -4.27 5.24 -15.06
C ARG A 106 -5.54 5.32 -14.21
N TRP A 107 -6.17 6.50 -14.12
CA TRP A 107 -7.45 6.66 -13.43
C TRP A 107 -8.57 5.83 -14.06
N ALA A 108 -8.66 5.80 -15.39
CA ALA A 108 -9.62 4.95 -16.10
C ALA A 108 -9.37 3.46 -15.80
N GLY A 109 -8.11 3.00 -15.82
CA GLY A 109 -7.75 1.64 -15.42
C GLY A 109 -8.13 1.32 -13.98
N THR A 110 -7.88 2.24 -13.04
CA THR A 110 -8.32 2.09 -11.64
C THR A 110 -9.85 1.97 -11.54
N ALA A 111 -10.61 2.75 -12.31
CA ALA A 111 -12.08 2.64 -12.34
C ALA A 111 -12.54 1.26 -12.85
N VAL A 112 -11.87 0.70 -13.87
CA VAL A 112 -12.14 -0.65 -14.37
C VAL A 112 -11.84 -1.71 -13.29
N ILE A 113 -10.74 -1.58 -12.55
CA ILE A 113 -10.42 -2.49 -11.43
C ILE A 113 -11.53 -2.44 -10.38
N VAL A 114 -11.95 -1.24 -9.98
CA VAL A 114 -13.01 -1.04 -8.96
C VAL A 114 -14.34 -1.64 -9.43
N PHE A 115 -14.68 -1.47 -10.71
CA PHE A 115 -15.85 -2.11 -11.29
C PHE A 115 -15.74 -3.64 -11.27
N GLY A 116 -14.56 -4.20 -11.58
CA GLY A 116 -14.29 -5.63 -11.44
C GLY A 116 -14.49 -6.14 -10.00
N VAL A 117 -14.02 -5.38 -9.00
CA VAL A 117 -14.26 -5.70 -7.58
C VAL A 117 -15.75 -5.75 -7.27
N TYR A 118 -16.52 -4.76 -7.74
CA TYR A 118 -17.97 -4.76 -7.57
C TYR A 118 -18.59 -6.06 -8.09
N LEU A 119 -18.28 -6.45 -9.34
CA LEU A 119 -18.78 -7.69 -9.93
C LEU A 119 -18.42 -8.93 -9.11
N VAL A 120 -17.16 -9.04 -8.65
CA VAL A 120 -16.71 -10.18 -7.84
C VAL A 120 -17.48 -10.26 -6.52
N THR A 121 -17.84 -9.13 -5.91
CA THR A 121 -18.59 -9.11 -4.64
C THR A 121 -20.09 -9.40 -4.79
N GLN A 122 -20.62 -9.47 -6.01
CA GLN A 122 -22.03 -9.83 -6.26
C GLN A 122 -22.26 -11.35 -6.38
N GLY A 123 -21.21 -12.14 -6.58
CA GLY A 123 -21.27 -13.62 -6.63
C GLY A 123 -20.97 -14.26 -5.28
#